data_AF-A0A2M6W317-F1
#
_entry.id   AF-A0A2M6W317-F1
#
_cell.length_a   1.000
_cell.length_b   1.000
_cell.length_c   1.000
_cell.angle_alpha   90.00
_cell.angle_beta   90.00
_cell.angle_gamma   90.00
#
_symmetry.space_group_name_H-M   'P 1'
#
loop_
_entity.id
_entity.type
_entity.pdbx_description
1 polymer ?
#
loop_
_entity_poly.entity_id
_entity_poly.type
_entity_poly.pdbx_seq_one_letter_code
_entity_poly.pdbx_strand_id
1 'polypeptide(L)'
;MSNFWGTFQVDNVYLWSAKLLTKSRLKILYKIIFPCAIPFIIAGIRTGIAVAFIMVFVSELTGASSGLGYRISISHLTYRTDEMMAVLIILGLLGALTDKIFIYLTNKMYPWLKYYSK
;
A
#
# COMPACT_ATOMS: atom_id res chain seq x y z
N MET A 1 -15.98 8.23 21.66
CA MET A 1 -15.82 8.07 20.20
C MET A 1 -15.02 9.26 19.69
N SER A 2 -13.71 9.07 19.60
CA SER A 2 -12.70 10.10 19.41
C SER A 2 -12.40 10.33 17.92
N ASN A 3 -12.67 11.56 17.48
CA ASN A 3 -11.87 12.37 16.55
C ASN A 3 -11.87 12.04 15.05
N PHE A 4 -12.89 12.54 14.34
CA PHE A 4 -12.92 12.75 12.88
C PHE A 4 -12.37 14.13 12.44
N TRP A 5 -11.76 14.90 13.34
CA TRP A 5 -11.41 16.32 13.12
C TRP A 5 -10.02 16.58 12.51
N GLY A 6 -9.22 15.55 12.22
CA GLY A 6 -7.79 15.71 11.89
C GLY A 6 -7.44 16.00 10.42
N THR A 7 -8.40 15.95 9.48
CA THR A 7 -8.07 15.94 8.04
C THR A 7 -8.21 17.28 7.33
N PHE A 8 -8.69 18.33 7.99
CA PHE A 8 -8.78 19.69 7.42
C PHE A 8 -7.77 20.67 8.03
N GLN A 9 -6.88 20.20 8.90
CA GLN A 9 -5.85 21.02 9.56
C GLN A 9 -4.52 21.03 8.78
N VAL A 10 -4.52 20.67 7.49
CA VAL A 10 -3.45 21.10 6.59
C VAL A 10 -3.72 22.57 6.22
N ASP A 11 -3.42 23.39 7.23
CA ASP A 11 -3.22 24.83 7.27
C ASP A 11 -3.39 25.57 5.94
N ASN A 12 -4.54 26.26 5.81
CA ASN A 12 -4.66 27.42 4.93
C ASN A 12 -3.47 28.37 5.12
N VAL A 13 -2.86 28.44 6.32
CA VAL A 13 -1.68 29.25 6.64
C VAL A 13 -0.47 28.93 5.74
N TYR A 14 -0.22 27.67 5.36
CA TYR A 14 0.85 27.32 4.41
C TYR A 14 0.53 27.76 2.97
N LEU A 15 -0.75 27.70 2.57
CA LEU A 15 -1.19 28.21 1.26
C LEU A 15 -1.12 29.73 1.17
N TRP A 16 -1.45 30.44 2.25
CA TRP A 16 -1.38 31.90 2.34
C TRP A 16 0.07 32.41 2.38
N SER A 17 0.95 31.76 3.14
CA SER A 17 2.38 32.11 3.17
C SER A 17 3.09 31.78 1.85
N ALA A 18 2.75 30.66 1.19
CA ALA A 18 3.27 30.31 -0.14
C ALA A 18 2.85 31.31 -1.24
N LYS A 19 1.62 31.82 -1.18
CA LYS A 19 1.12 32.86 -2.10
C LYS A 19 1.84 34.19 -1.94
N LEU A 20 2.23 34.55 -0.72
CA LEU A 20 2.92 35.81 -0.42
C LEU A 20 4.41 35.77 -0.84
N LEU A 21 5.04 34.58 -0.82
CA LEU A 21 6.47 34.42 -1.07
C LEU A 21 6.84 34.00 -2.51
N THR A 22 5.89 33.63 -3.37
CA THR A 22 6.23 33.08 -4.70
C THR A 22 5.29 33.55 -5.82
N LYS A 23 5.89 34.12 -6.87
CA LYS A 23 5.22 34.66 -8.07
C LYS A 23 4.78 33.60 -9.11
N SER A 24 5.08 32.30 -8.87
CA SER A 24 4.84 31.21 -9.84
C SER A 24 4.13 30.00 -9.21
N ARG A 25 2.91 29.69 -9.68
CA ARG A 25 2.04 28.59 -9.22
C ARG A 25 2.69 27.20 -9.37
N LEU A 26 3.55 27.01 -10.37
CA LEU A 26 4.22 25.73 -10.64
C LEU A 26 5.28 25.39 -9.57
N LYS A 27 6.00 26.39 -9.03
CA LYS A 27 6.97 26.17 -7.95
C LYS A 27 6.31 25.78 -6.63
N ILE A 28 5.12 26.29 -6.35
CA ILE A 28 4.34 25.97 -5.15
C ILE A 28 3.86 24.51 -5.20
N LEU A 29 3.36 24.06 -6.36
CA LEU A 29 2.92 22.67 -6.58
C LEU A 29 4.04 21.67 -6.29
N TYR A 30 5.22 21.84 -6.87
CA TYR A 30 6.32 20.89 -6.70
C TYR A 30 7.01 20.98 -5.33
N LYS A 31 7.11 22.17 -4.72
CA LYS A 31 7.91 22.36 -3.51
C LYS A 31 7.14 22.20 -2.20
N ILE A 32 5.81 22.35 -2.22
CA ILE A 32 4.97 22.34 -1.01
C ILE A 32 3.90 21.26 -1.09
N ILE A 33 3.14 21.21 -2.21
CA ILE A 33 2.03 20.26 -2.34
C ILE A 33 2.54 18.83 -2.56
N PHE A 34 3.56 18.66 -3.39
CA PHE A 34 4.17 17.35 -3.65
C PHE A 34 4.67 16.65 -2.37
N PRO A 35 5.50 17.28 -1.50
CA PRO A 35 5.94 16.62 -0.27
C PRO A 35 4.81 16.34 0.74
N CYS A 36 3.78 17.18 0.80
CA CYS A 36 2.60 16.92 1.64
C CYS A 36 1.74 15.75 1.13
N ALA A 37 1.71 15.50 -0.19
CA ALA A 37 0.89 14.44 -0.78
C ALA A 37 1.55 13.05 -0.75
N ILE A 38 2.89 12.97 -0.65
CA ILE A 38 3.65 11.71 -0.57
C ILE A 38 3.12 10.72 0.48
N PRO A 39 2.90 11.10 1.77
CA PRO A 39 2.38 10.16 2.77
C PRO A 39 1.01 9.58 2.39
N PHE A 40 0.13 10.38 1.78
CA PHE A 40 -1.19 9.94 1.32
C PHE A 40 -1.08 8.98 0.13
N ILE A 41 -0.18 9.26 -0.83
CA ILE A 41 0.07 8.40 -1.98
C ILE A 41 0.61 7.04 -1.50
N ILE A 42 1.56 7.03 -0.57
CA ILE A 42 2.12 5.79 -0.01
C ILE A 42 1.03 4.96 0.69
N ALA A 43 0.14 5.60 1.47
CA ALA A 43 -0.98 4.93 2.10
C ALA A 43 -1.93 4.31 1.06
N GLY A 44 -2.23 5.03 -0.03
CA GLY A 44 -3.04 4.52 -1.13
C GLY A 44 -2.39 3.36 -1.90
N ILE A 45 -1.08 3.40 -2.11
CA ILE A 45 -0.34 2.30 -2.76
C ILE A 45 -0.34 1.06 -1.84
N ARG A 46 -0.16 1.23 -0.53
CA ARG A 46 -0.21 0.12 0.45
C ARG A 46 -1.52 -0.65 0.36
N THR A 47 -2.64 0.08 0.37
CA THR A 47 -3.98 -0.54 0.28
C THR A 47 -4.23 -1.10 -1.11
N GLY A 48 -3.78 -0.42 -2.16
CA GLY A 48 -3.89 -0.89 -3.54
C GLY A 48 -3.15 -2.23 -3.78
N ILE A 49 -1.95 -2.39 -3.23
CA ILE A 49 -1.18 -3.63 -3.33
C ILE A 49 -1.87 -4.78 -2.60
N ALA A 50 -2.43 -4.52 -1.40
CA ALA A 50 -3.16 -5.55 -0.67
C ALA A 50 -4.37 -6.05 -1.47
N VAL A 51 -5.13 -5.14 -2.08
CA VAL A 51 -6.27 -5.49 -2.95
C VAL A 51 -5.79 -6.22 -4.21
N ALA A 52 -4.72 -5.75 -4.86
CA ALA A 52 -4.17 -6.38 -6.05
C ALA A 52 -3.71 -7.82 -5.79
N PHE A 53 -3.08 -8.07 -4.63
CA PHE A 53 -2.67 -9.40 -4.23
C PHE A 53 -3.86 -10.35 -4.08
N ILE A 54 -4.94 -9.90 -3.44
CA ILE A 54 -6.18 -10.67 -3.31
C ILE A 54 -6.80 -10.96 -4.68
N MET A 55 -6.80 -9.97 -5.59
CA MET A 55 -7.35 -10.15 -6.94
C MET A 55 -6.58 -11.17 -7.77
N VAL A 56 -5.24 -11.16 -7.72
CA VAL A 56 -4.40 -12.17 -8.38
C VAL A 56 -4.73 -13.55 -7.83
N PHE A 57 -4.84 -13.69 -6.51
CA PHE A 57 -5.20 -14.95 -5.87
C PHE A 57 -6.58 -15.46 -6.32
N VAL A 58 -7.60 -14.60 -6.35
CA VAL A 58 -8.95 -14.96 -6.83
C VAL A 58 -8.93 -15.37 -8.30
N SER A 59 -8.13 -14.69 -9.13
CA SER A 59 -7.96 -15.04 -10.54
C SER A 59 -7.34 -16.43 -10.72
N GLU A 60 -6.34 -16.77 -9.91
CA GLU A 60 -5.71 -18.10 -9.95
C GLU A 60 -6.67 -19.22 -9.51
N LEU A 61 -7.56 -18.94 -8.56
CA LEU A 61 -8.55 -19.91 -8.08
C LEU A 61 -9.64 -20.23 -9.11
N THR A 62 -10.04 -19.24 -9.92
CA THR A 62 -11.27 -19.32 -10.74
C THR A 62 -10.99 -19.68 -12.19
N GLY A 63 -9.83 -19.31 -12.74
CA GLY A 63 -9.59 -19.41 -14.19
C GLY A 63 -8.21 -19.90 -14.61
N ALA A 64 -7.28 -20.13 -13.68
CA ALA A 64 -5.94 -20.60 -14.04
C ALA A 64 -5.84 -22.13 -13.95
N SER A 65 -5.29 -22.76 -14.99
CA SER A 65 -4.95 -24.21 -14.99
C SER A 65 -3.61 -24.50 -14.30
N SER A 66 -3.00 -23.49 -13.69
CA SER A 66 -1.71 -23.57 -13.00
C SER A 66 -1.59 -22.41 -12.01
N GLY A 67 -0.96 -22.63 -10.85
CA GLY A 67 -0.78 -21.60 -9.83
C GLY A 67 -0.92 -22.17 -8.41
N LEU A 68 -0.66 -21.34 -7.40
CA LEU A 68 -0.83 -21.74 -6.00
C LEU A 68 -2.32 -21.85 -5.65
N GLY A 69 -3.15 -20.92 -6.17
CA GLY A 69 -4.60 -21.00 -6.03
C GLY A 69 -5.19 -22.27 -6.66
N TYR A 70 -4.76 -22.60 -7.87
CA TYR A 70 -5.17 -23.84 -8.55
C TYR A 70 -4.84 -25.10 -7.75
N ARG A 71 -3.64 -25.17 -7.16
CA ARG A 71 -3.25 -26.30 -6.31
C ARG A 71 -4.12 -26.43 -5.06
N ILE A 72 -4.49 -25.30 -4.42
CA ILE A 72 -5.45 -25.32 -3.30
C ILE A 72 -6.78 -25.94 -3.75
N SER A 73 -7.29 -25.55 -4.92
CA SER A 73 -8.55 -26.06 -5.45
C SER A 73 -8.50 -27.58 -5.70
N ILE A 74 -7.42 -28.08 -6.31
CA ILE A 74 -7.24 -29.54 -6.50
C ILE A 74 -7.06 -30.28 -5.18
N SER A 75 -6.23 -29.79 -4.27
CA SER A 75 -5.99 -30.42 -2.98
C SER A 75 -7.28 -30.45 -2.14
N HIS A 76 -8.13 -29.42 -2.26
CA HIS A 76 -9.46 -29.38 -1.66
C HIS A 76 -10.38 -30.46 -2.24
N LEU A 77 -10.43 -30.62 -3.57
CA LEU A 77 -11.23 -31.66 -4.23
C LEU A 77 -10.75 -33.09 -3.93
N THR A 78 -9.45 -33.26 -3.70
CA THR A 78 -8.82 -34.57 -3.41
C THR A 78 -8.80 -34.88 -1.91
N TYR A 79 -9.35 -34.00 -1.06
CA TYR A 79 -9.30 -34.10 0.41
C TYR A 79 -7.88 -34.24 0.99
N ARG A 80 -6.85 -33.77 0.26
CA ARG A 80 -5.44 -33.75 0.69
C ARG A 80 -5.17 -32.46 1.46
N THR A 81 -5.59 -32.45 2.73
CA THR A 81 -5.49 -31.30 3.62
C THR A 81 -4.04 -30.97 4.00
N ASP A 82 -3.15 -31.95 3.96
CA ASP A 82 -1.70 -31.83 4.11
C ASP A 82 -1.09 -30.92 3.03
N GLU A 83 -1.39 -31.18 1.75
CA GLU A 83 -0.93 -30.33 0.65
C GLU A 83 -1.58 -28.96 0.66
N MET A 84 -2.87 -28.88 1.00
CA MET A 84 -3.60 -27.61 1.08
C MET A 84 -3.00 -26.67 2.14
N MET A 85 -2.69 -27.20 3.33
CA MET A 85 -2.05 -26.43 4.41
C MET A 85 -0.64 -25.96 4.01
N ALA A 86 0.16 -26.82 3.37
CA ALA A 86 1.48 -26.42 2.89
C ALA A 86 1.42 -25.23 1.93
N VAL A 87 0.46 -25.24 0.98
CA VAL A 87 0.28 -24.13 0.03
C VAL A 87 -0.24 -22.86 0.72
N LEU A 88 -1.17 -22.97 1.67
CA LEU A 88 -1.67 -21.82 2.45
C LEU A 88 -0.56 -21.14 3.26
N ILE A 89 0.34 -21.91 3.86
CA ILE A 89 1.51 -21.38 4.58
C ILE A 89 2.41 -20.60 3.62
N ILE A 90 2.71 -21.16 2.44
CA ILE A 90 3.51 -20.49 1.41
C ILE A 90 2.85 -19.19 0.97
N LEU A 91 1.52 -19.19 0.79
CA LEU A 91 0.76 -18.01 0.39
C LEU A 91 0.80 -16.90 1.44
N GLY A 92 0.66 -17.25 2.72
CA GLY A 92 0.82 -16.32 3.84
C GLY A 92 2.23 -15.73 3.91
N LEU A 93 3.25 -16.56 3.65
CA LEU A 93 4.65 -16.13 3.59
C LEU A 93 4.90 -15.16 2.45
N LEU A 94 4.34 -15.42 1.25
CA LEU A 94 4.42 -14.52 0.10
C LEU A 94 3.72 -13.18 0.35
N GLY A 95 2.54 -13.21 0.98
CA GLY A 95 1.83 -11.99 1.38
C GLY A 95 2.67 -11.14 2.35
N ALA A 96 3.24 -11.78 3.38
CA ALA A 96 4.11 -11.11 4.35
C ALA A 96 5.41 -10.59 3.71
N LEU A 97 6.00 -11.34 2.78
CA LEU A 97 7.18 -10.90 2.02
C LEU A 97 6.86 -9.68 1.17
N THR A 98 5.71 -9.66 0.52
CA THR A 98 5.26 -8.53 -0.30
C THR A 98 5.05 -7.27 0.55
N ASP A 99 4.41 -7.37 1.72
CA ASP A 99 4.26 -6.25 2.66
C ASP A 99 5.62 -5.73 3.16
N LYS A 100 6.56 -6.64 3.51
CA LYS A 100 7.92 -6.26 3.91
C LYS A 100 8.70 -5.57 2.80
N ILE A 101 8.65 -6.09 1.58
CA ILE A 101 9.28 -5.48 0.40
C ILE A 101 8.72 -4.07 0.18
N PHE A 102 7.42 -3.91 0.33
CA PHE A 102 6.78 -2.62 0.17
C PHE A 102 7.24 -1.61 1.24
N ILE A 103 7.29 -2.02 2.51
CA ILE A 103 7.81 -1.17 3.61
C ILE A 103 9.28 -0.82 3.36
N TYR A 104 10.09 -1.78 2.90
CA TYR A 104 11.49 -1.56 2.58
C TYR A 104 11.66 -0.55 1.43
N LEU A 105 10.89 -0.70 0.35
CA LEU A 105 10.92 0.21 -0.80
C LEU A 105 10.47 1.62 -0.40
N THR A 106 9.43 1.71 0.43
CA THR A 106 8.93 2.97 1.00
C THR A 106 10.00 3.68 1.83
N ASN A 107 10.65 2.94 2.74
CA ASN A 107 11.71 3.46 3.60
C ASN A 107 12.96 3.89 2.82
N LYS A 108 13.29 3.18 1.74
CA LYS A 108 14.44 3.49 0.88
C LYS A 108 14.20 4.73 0.02
N MET A 109 13.00 4.92 -0.52
CA MET A 109 12.68 6.06 -1.40
C MET A 109 12.46 7.37 -0.63
N TYR A 110 11.96 7.32 0.60
CA TYR A 110 11.61 8.53 1.37
C TYR A 110 12.18 8.54 2.80
N PRO A 111 13.53 8.60 2.96
CA PRO A 111 14.17 8.64 4.28
C PRO A 111 13.77 9.85 5.12
N TRP A 112 13.28 10.93 4.48
CA TRP A 112 12.83 12.17 5.14
C TRP A 112 11.48 12.04 5.88
N LEU A 113 10.67 11.02 5.58
CA LEU A 113 9.38 10.79 6.27
C LEU A 113 9.56 10.23 7.70
N LYS A 114 10.78 9.79 8.03
CA LYS A 114 11.17 9.29 9.35
C LYS A 114 11.13 10.36 10.45
N TYR A 115 11.08 11.64 10.10
CA TYR A 115 11.18 12.75 11.05
C TYR A 115 9.86 13.21 11.69
N TYR A 116 8.70 12.78 11.18
CA TYR A 116 7.38 13.23 11.66
C TYR A 116 6.62 12.18 12.49
N SER A 117 7.25 11.03 12.78
CA SER A 117 6.69 9.98 13.62
C SER A 117 7.57 9.78 14.86
N LYS A 118 7.54 10.76 15.75
CA LYS A 118 7.88 10.59 17.17
C LYS A 118 6.96 11.43 18.02
#